data_AF-A0A1Q8ARF3-F1
#
_entry.id   AF-A0A1Q8ARF3-F1
#
_cell.length_a   1.000
_cell.length_b   1.000
_cell.length_c   1.000
_cell.angle_alpha   90.00
_cell.angle_beta   90.00
_cell.angle_gamma   90.00
#
_symmetry.space_group_name_H-M   'P 1'
#
loop_
_entity.id
_entity.type
_entity.pdbx_description
1 polymer ?
#
loop_
_entity_poly.entity_id
_entity_poly.type
_entity_poly.pdbx_seq_one_letter_code
_entity_poly.pdbx_strand_id
1 'polypeptide(L)'
;MRIRVRGPREKWDSQGEIGNRFDDTVTVLTKVLGTSSRVLVHRTVVEMFRQYSQRADFSYQDSLRDRLIVLKEAVVANHLIPKGRHDGIDFDSVENTRLTSPRETGNHDGSYDDLDAAKKSVHAP
;
A
#
# COMPACT_ATOMS: atom_id res chain seq x y z
N MET A 1 19.12 -51.62 18.19
CA MET A 1 19.02 -51.35 16.73
C MET A 1 17.69 -50.64 16.49
N ARG A 2 17.68 -49.36 16.12
CA ARG A 2 16.44 -48.59 15.83
C ARG A 2 16.52 -48.07 14.41
N ILE A 3 15.70 -48.63 13.52
CA ILE A 3 15.53 -48.15 12.16
C ILE A 3 14.46 -47.08 12.19
N ARG A 4 14.83 -45.83 11.91
CA ARG A 4 13.89 -44.72 11.74
C ARG A 4 13.53 -44.65 10.27
N VAL A 5 12.33 -45.12 9.91
CA VAL A 5 11.79 -44.94 8.56
C VAL A 5 11.52 -43.45 8.38
N ARG A 6 12.38 -42.80 7.59
CA ARG A 6 12.21 -41.42 7.16
C ARG A 6 11.02 -41.40 6.19
N GLY A 7 9.89 -40.84 6.62
CA GLY A 7 8.72 -40.64 5.76
C GLY A 7 9.06 -39.83 4.50
N PRO A 8 8.25 -39.94 3.44
CA PRO A 8 8.49 -39.23 2.20
C PRO A 8 8.49 -37.73 2.49
N ARG A 9 9.64 -37.08 2.26
CA ARG A 9 9.73 -35.61 2.20
C ARG A 9 8.74 -35.19 1.13
N GLU A 10 7.79 -34.34 1.50
CA GLU A 10 6.95 -33.61 0.55
C GLU A 10 7.86 -33.07 -0.55
N LYS A 11 7.72 -33.70 -1.70
CA LYS A 11 8.21 -33.23 -2.97
C LYS A 11 7.57 -31.86 -3.15
N TRP A 12 8.39 -30.83 -3.07
CA TRP A 12 7.99 -29.48 -3.45
C TRP A 12 7.72 -29.56 -4.95
N ASP A 13 6.48 -29.88 -5.30
CA ASP A 13 6.09 -30.08 -6.68
C ASP A 13 6.28 -28.75 -7.42
N SER A 14 7.32 -28.78 -8.26
CA SER A 14 7.47 -28.15 -9.57
C SER A 14 7.08 -26.67 -9.66
N GLN A 15 8.05 -25.83 -10.05
CA GLN A 15 7.96 -24.37 -10.33
C GLN A 15 6.73 -23.84 -11.11
N GLY A 16 5.86 -24.71 -11.63
CA GLY A 16 4.58 -24.39 -12.27
C GLY A 16 3.42 -24.14 -11.30
N GLU A 17 3.42 -24.68 -10.07
CA GLU A 17 2.28 -24.49 -9.15
C GLU A 17 2.15 -23.05 -8.62
N ILE A 18 3.27 -22.34 -8.43
CA ILE A 18 3.25 -20.97 -7.88
C ILE A 18 2.43 -20.01 -8.77
N GLY A 19 2.56 -20.13 -10.10
CA GLY A 19 1.83 -19.27 -11.04
C GLY A 19 0.32 -19.56 -11.04
N ASN A 20 -0.05 -20.85 -10.99
CA ASN A 20 -1.45 -21.26 -10.91
C ASN A 20 -2.12 -20.77 -9.62
N ARG A 21 -1.39 -20.82 -8.49
CA ARG A 21 -1.90 -20.30 -7.21
C ARG A 21 -2.15 -18.79 -7.22
N PHE A 22 -1.43 -18.03 -8.04
CA PHE A 22 -1.70 -16.58 -8.17
C PHE A 22 -3.05 -16.33 -8.82
N ASP A 23 -3.35 -17.01 -9.93
CA ASP A 23 -4.64 -16.87 -10.62
C ASP A 23 -5.81 -17.34 -9.74
N ASP A 24 -5.63 -18.41 -8.98
CA ASP A 24 -6.61 -18.87 -7.99
C ASP A 24 -6.87 -17.81 -6.92
N THR A 25 -5.79 -17.18 -6.41
CA THR A 25 -5.90 -16.11 -5.41
C THR A 25 -6.63 -14.89 -5.98
N VAL A 26 -6.28 -14.45 -7.20
CA VAL A 26 -6.96 -13.34 -7.88
C VAL A 26 -8.44 -13.67 -8.12
N THR A 27 -8.74 -14.91 -8.48
CA THR A 27 -10.11 -15.39 -8.67
C THR A 27 -10.90 -15.32 -7.38
N VAL A 28 -10.36 -15.80 -6.26
CA VAL A 28 -11.01 -15.72 -4.95
C VAL A 28 -11.21 -14.27 -4.52
N LEU A 29 -10.17 -13.43 -4.62
CA LEU A 29 -10.27 -12.01 -4.26
C LEU A 29 -11.31 -11.28 -5.11
N THR A 30 -11.40 -11.58 -6.40
CA THR A 30 -12.41 -10.99 -7.29
C THR A 30 -13.81 -11.49 -6.96
N LYS A 31 -13.98 -12.75 -6.56
CA LYS A 31 -15.27 -13.27 -6.09
C LYS A 31 -15.76 -12.58 -4.82
N VAL A 32 -14.85 -12.25 -3.89
CA VAL A 32 -15.21 -11.63 -2.60
C VAL A 32 -15.35 -10.11 -2.70
N LEU A 33 -14.43 -9.44 -3.40
CA LEU A 33 -14.28 -7.98 -3.39
C LEU A 33 -14.68 -7.32 -4.71
N GLY A 34 -15.06 -8.10 -5.73
CA GLY A 34 -15.36 -7.59 -7.06
C GLY A 34 -14.17 -6.86 -7.68
N THR A 35 -14.45 -5.79 -8.41
CA THR A 35 -13.44 -4.97 -9.11
C THR A 35 -12.38 -4.37 -8.18
N SER A 36 -12.71 -4.13 -6.91
CA SER A 36 -11.79 -3.56 -5.92
C SER A 36 -10.60 -4.48 -5.60
N SER A 37 -10.70 -5.79 -5.88
CA SER A 37 -9.61 -6.76 -5.70
C SER A 37 -8.33 -6.33 -6.41
N ARG A 38 -8.46 -5.69 -7.58
CA ARG A 38 -7.33 -5.30 -8.43
C ARG A 38 -6.41 -4.30 -7.76
N VAL A 39 -6.91 -3.45 -6.85
CA VAL A 39 -6.07 -2.52 -6.05
C VAL A 39 -5.10 -3.29 -5.15
N LEU A 40 -5.60 -4.31 -4.46
CA LEU A 40 -4.80 -5.16 -3.58
C LEU A 40 -3.78 -5.96 -4.40
N VAL A 41 -4.23 -6.61 -5.49
CA VAL A 41 -3.34 -7.41 -6.34
C VAL A 41 -2.25 -6.54 -6.95
N HIS A 42 -2.59 -5.35 -7.47
CA HIS A 42 -1.59 -4.43 -8.03
C HIS A 42 -0.57 -4.02 -6.98
N ARG A 43 -1.03 -3.62 -5.78
CA ARG A 43 -0.15 -3.22 -4.68
C ARG A 43 0.79 -4.37 -4.29
N THR A 44 0.28 -5.59 -4.18
CA THR A 44 1.09 -6.78 -3.87
C THR A 44 2.17 -7.01 -4.93
N VAL A 45 1.83 -6.95 -6.22
CA VAL A 45 2.83 -7.16 -7.30
C VAL A 45 3.90 -6.07 -7.27
N VAL A 46 3.52 -4.79 -7.10
CA VAL A 46 4.49 -3.69 -6.97
C VAL A 46 5.44 -3.92 -5.78
N GLU A 47 4.92 -4.33 -4.63
CA GLU A 47 5.75 -4.61 -3.46
C GLU A 47 6.66 -5.84 -3.66
N MET A 48 6.22 -6.86 -4.41
CA MET A 48 7.07 -7.98 -4.79
C MET A 48 8.26 -7.50 -5.64
N PHE A 49 8.01 -6.69 -6.67
CA PHE A 49 9.09 -6.08 -7.47
C PHE A 49 10.07 -5.32 -6.57
N ARG A 50 9.56 -4.50 -5.65
CA ARG A 50 10.39 -3.73 -4.71
C ARG A 50 11.26 -4.62 -3.83
N GLN A 51 10.70 -5.71 -3.27
CA GLN A 51 11.46 -6.65 -2.44
C GLN A 51 12.63 -7.29 -3.20
N TYR A 52 12.46 -7.56 -4.48
CA TYR A 52 13.52 -8.07 -5.35
C TYR A 52 14.38 -6.98 -5.99
N SER A 53 14.26 -5.73 -5.53
CA SER A 53 14.96 -4.56 -6.09
C SER A 53 14.73 -4.34 -7.59
N GLN A 54 13.62 -4.85 -8.10
CA GLN A 54 13.19 -4.65 -9.48
C GLN A 54 12.33 -3.40 -9.55
N ARG A 55 12.41 -2.71 -10.69
CA ARG A 55 11.56 -1.54 -10.95
C ARG A 55 10.17 -2.01 -11.34
N ALA A 56 9.14 -1.46 -10.70
CA ALA A 56 7.75 -1.66 -11.09
C ALA A 56 7.34 -0.58 -12.10
N ASP A 57 7.73 -0.75 -13.36
CA ASP A 57 7.49 0.17 -14.47
C ASP A 57 6.21 -0.16 -15.25
N PHE A 58 5.19 -0.64 -14.54
CA PHE A 58 3.89 -0.99 -15.10
C PHE A 58 2.78 -0.22 -14.41
N SER A 59 1.69 -0.02 -15.14
CA SER A 59 0.50 0.70 -14.70
C SER A 59 -0.54 -0.23 -14.09
N TYR A 60 -1.56 0.38 -13.49
CA TYR A 60 -2.72 -0.34 -12.96
C TYR A 60 -3.48 -1.15 -14.01
N GLN A 61 -3.46 -0.71 -15.28
CA GLN A 61 -4.20 -1.34 -16.38
C GLN A 61 -3.47 -2.55 -16.97
N ASP A 62 -2.17 -2.70 -16.68
CA ASP A 62 -1.37 -3.82 -17.16
C ASP A 62 -1.84 -5.17 -16.58
N SER A 63 -1.51 -6.24 -17.31
CA SER A 63 -1.68 -7.62 -16.87
C SER A 63 -0.71 -7.94 -15.73
N LEU A 64 -1.23 -8.00 -14.50
CA LEU A 64 -0.44 -8.26 -13.30
C LEU A 64 0.21 -9.66 -13.29
N ARG A 65 -0.44 -10.64 -13.92
CA ARG A 65 0.10 -11.99 -14.11
C ARG A 65 1.37 -11.97 -14.95
N ASP A 66 1.34 -11.27 -16.08
CA ASP A 66 2.50 -11.20 -16.98
C ASP A 66 3.68 -10.50 -16.31
N ARG A 67 3.40 -9.47 -15.49
CA ARG A 67 4.44 -8.81 -14.67
C ARG A 67 5.07 -9.76 -13.66
N LEU A 68 4.28 -10.63 -13.02
CA LEU A 68 4.84 -11.65 -12.12
C LEU A 68 5.68 -12.70 -12.86
N ILE A 69 5.32 -13.06 -14.09
CA ILE A 69 6.14 -13.97 -14.91
C ILE A 69 7.49 -13.33 -15.20
N VAL A 70 7.51 -12.07 -15.65
CA VAL A 70 8.76 -11.32 -15.89
C VAL A 70 9.60 -11.21 -14.61
N LEU A 71 8.98 -10.92 -13.47
CA LEU A 71 9.68 -10.88 -12.19
C LEU A 71 10.30 -12.24 -11.85
N LYS A 72 9.54 -13.32 -11.99
CA LYS A 72 10.02 -14.69 -11.74
C LYS A 72 11.23 -15.00 -12.61
N GLU A 73 11.19 -14.66 -13.90
CA GLU A 73 12.31 -14.87 -14.82
C GLU A 73 13.56 -14.09 -14.37
N ALA A 74 13.40 -12.81 -14.01
CA ALA A 74 14.49 -11.99 -13.52
C ALA A 74 15.10 -12.52 -12.21
N VAL A 75 14.26 -12.99 -11.28
CA VAL A 75 14.68 -13.58 -10.00
C VAL A 75 15.49 -14.86 -10.23
N VAL A 76 15.02 -15.73 -11.13
CA VAL A 76 15.72 -16.98 -11.46
C VAL A 76 17.03 -16.70 -12.18
N ALA A 77 17.02 -15.83 -13.20
CA ALA A 77 18.19 -15.54 -14.02
C ALA A 77 19.31 -14.84 -13.23
N ASN A 78 18.95 -13.91 -12.34
CA ASN A 78 19.92 -13.12 -11.58
C ASN A 78 20.12 -13.60 -10.14
N HIS A 79 19.54 -14.77 -9.78
CA HIS A 79 19.58 -15.34 -8.43
C HIS A 79 19.23 -14.33 -7.33
N LEU A 80 18.18 -13.52 -7.56
CA LEU A 80 17.82 -12.43 -6.66
C LEU A 80 17.25 -12.96 -5.35
N ILE A 81 17.69 -12.38 -4.24
CA ILE A 81 17.16 -12.66 -2.92
C ILE A 81 16.29 -11.48 -2.49
N PRO A 82 15.08 -11.72 -1.94
CA PRO A 82 14.24 -10.63 -1.45
C PRO A 82 14.93 -9.92 -0.29
N LYS A 83 14.90 -8.58 -0.30
CA LYS A 83 15.61 -7.71 0.67
C LYS A 83 15.12 -7.79 2.12
N GLY A 84 14.12 -8.62 2.43
CA GLY A 84 13.62 -8.85 3.79
C GLY A 84 12.13 -8.50 3.93
N ARG A 85 11.45 -9.29 4.77
CA ARG A 85 10.03 -9.17 5.11
C ARG A 85 9.75 -7.77 5.63
N HIS A 86 8.70 -7.16 5.11
CA HIS A 86 8.33 -5.78 5.36
C HIS A 86 8.27 -5.44 6.87
N ASP A 87 9.10 -4.50 7.33
CA ASP A 87 8.97 -3.78 8.60
C ASP A 87 7.73 -2.86 8.55
N GLY A 88 6.53 -3.45 8.57
CA GLY A 88 5.30 -2.70 8.85
C GLY A 88 4.34 -2.47 7.68
N ILE A 89 3.96 -3.50 6.91
CA ILE A 89 2.57 -3.53 6.40
C ILE A 89 1.79 -4.25 7.48
N ASP A 90 1.47 -3.51 8.53
CA ASP A 90 0.38 -3.92 9.41
C ASP A 90 -0.90 -3.64 8.62
N PHE A 91 -1.46 -4.67 8.01
CA PHE A 91 -2.74 -4.56 7.29
C PHE A 91 -3.87 -4.07 8.21
N ASP A 92 -3.67 -4.15 9.52
CA ASP A 92 -4.58 -3.68 10.57
C ASP A 92 -4.49 -2.17 10.85
N SER A 93 -3.55 -1.42 10.25
CA SER A 93 -3.41 0.03 10.45
C SER A 93 -4.31 0.87 9.53
N VAL A 94 -5.53 0.39 9.26
CA VAL A 94 -6.58 1.16 8.56
C VAL A 94 -7.56 1.71 9.59
N GLU A 95 -7.11 2.63 10.44
CA GLU A 95 -8.04 3.43 11.25
C GLU A 95 -7.55 4.85 11.56
N ASN A 96 -7.00 5.59 10.58
CA ASN A 96 -6.89 7.03 10.77
C ASN A 96 -6.88 7.92 9.52
N THR A 97 -7.58 7.50 8.47
CA THR A 97 -7.85 8.39 7.32
C THR A 97 -9.34 8.68 7.22
N ARG A 98 -9.87 9.48 8.17
CA ARG A 98 -10.95 10.49 7.98
C ARG A 98 -11.49 10.99 9.32
N LEU A 99 -11.02 12.16 9.75
CA LEU A 99 -11.85 13.26 10.27
C LEU A 99 -10.98 14.51 10.47
N THR A 100 -10.34 14.99 9.40
CA THR A 100 -10.09 16.45 9.29
C THR A 100 -11.23 17.01 8.44
N SER A 101 -12.34 17.34 9.10
CA SER A 101 -13.33 18.24 8.52
C SER A 101 -12.75 19.67 8.56
N PRO A 102 -12.81 20.46 7.49
CA PRO A 102 -12.43 21.86 7.54
C PRO A 102 -13.51 22.62 8.31
N ARG A 103 -13.20 23.06 9.52
CA ARG A 103 -14.05 23.98 10.27
C ARG A 103 -13.45 25.38 10.20
N GLU A 104 -13.69 26.05 9.08
CA GLU A 104 -13.68 27.51 9.05
C GLU A 104 -14.98 28.02 9.69
N THR A 105 -14.85 28.53 10.91
CA THR A 105 -15.75 29.52 11.53
C THR A 105 -14.80 30.37 12.38
N GLY A 106 -14.30 31.51 11.90
CA GLY A 106 -15.09 32.73 11.82
C GLY A 106 -15.12 33.39 13.21
N ASN A 107 -13.98 33.90 13.69
CA ASN A 107 -13.95 34.78 14.85
C ASN A 107 -14.39 36.16 14.36
N HIS A 108 -15.69 36.41 14.49
CA HIS A 108 -16.33 37.68 14.22
C HIS A 108 -15.84 38.70 15.24
N ASP A 109 -14.91 39.53 14.78
CA ASP A 109 -14.80 40.94 15.12
C ASP A 109 -16.19 41.58 15.12
N GLY A 110 -16.50 42.34 16.17
CA GLY A 110 -17.82 42.91 16.38
C GLY A 110 -17.98 43.56 17.74
N SER A 111 -17.10 44.50 18.09
CA SER A 111 -17.35 45.47 19.16
C SER A 111 -17.93 46.73 18.52
N TYR A 112 -19.19 47.00 18.82
CA TYR A 112 -20.01 48.07 18.28
C TYR A 112 -19.52 49.48 18.69
N ASP A 113 -19.61 50.36 17.69
CA ASP A 113 -19.92 51.79 17.72
C ASP A 113 -19.03 52.79 18.48
N ASP A 114 -18.41 53.61 17.64
CA ASP A 114 -18.10 55.03 17.82
C ASP A 114 -19.27 55.80 18.47
N LEU A 115 -19.00 56.50 19.56
CA LEU A 115 -19.59 57.78 19.97
C LEU A 115 -19.08 58.12 21.39
N ASP A 116 -17.93 58.81 21.49
CA ASP A 116 -17.86 60.06 22.26
C ASP A 116 -16.49 60.76 22.11
N ALA A 117 -16.58 62.07 21.97
CA ALA A 117 -15.59 63.07 22.41
C ALA A 117 -14.21 63.11 21.73
N ALA A 118 -14.19 63.84 20.62
CA ALA A 118 -13.40 65.07 20.46
C ALA A 118 -12.34 65.36 21.54
N LYS A 119 -11.06 65.34 21.15
CA LYS A 119 -10.17 66.52 21.06
C LYS A 119 -8.71 66.07 20.90
N LYS A 120 -8.24 66.11 19.66
CA LYS A 120 -6.82 66.12 19.32
C LYS A 120 -6.27 67.52 19.62
N SER A 121 -5.77 67.72 20.83
CA SER A 121 -4.91 68.87 21.15
C SER A 121 -3.48 68.51 20.74
N VAL A 122 -3.05 69.11 19.63
CA VAL A 122 -1.67 69.21 19.16
C VAL A 122 -0.83 69.95 20.21
N HIS A 123 0.24 69.35 20.75
CA HIS A 123 1.48 70.10 21.02
C HIS A 123 2.67 69.19 21.37
N ALA A 124 3.72 69.30 20.56
CA ALA A 124 5.13 69.36 20.95
C ALA A 124 5.80 70.20 19.84
N PRO A 125 6.81 71.04 20.11
CA PRO A 125 7.75 71.05 21.23
C PRO A 125 7.42 72.03 22.37
#